data_AF-A0A160V7V2-F1
#
_entry.id   AF-A0A160V7V2-F1
#
_cell.length_a   1.000
_cell.length_b   1.000
_cell.length_c   1.000
_cell.angle_alpha   90.00
_cell.angle_beta   90.00
_cell.angle_gamma   90.00
#
_symmetry.space_group_name_H-M   'P 1'
#
loop_
_entity.id
_entity.type
_entity.pdbx_description
1 polymer ?
#
loop_
_entity_poly.entity_id
_entity_poly.type
_entity_poly.pdbx_seq_one_letter_code
_entity_poly.pdbx_strand_id
1 'polypeptide(L)'
;MGKVYWIDNGEDGGDAQDDLVPQYVGLGPDVLSGITFEEFQTRLKKFNGEIKGVLTRGSFISGIGNAYSDEILFAAGISPFKKCRALKPDELQTLHTQCRRVLEEATETLRERMGGDIHKTVRDFLAVHNKGGQPCPKCGGNITQLTANQRITSYCRHCQPGLLIRN
;
A
#
# COMPACT_ATOMS: atom_id res chain seq x y z
N MET A 1 -4.23 17.64 4.13
CA MET A 1 -4.61 18.47 5.29
C MET A 1 -5.38 17.57 6.24
N GLY A 2 -4.98 17.51 7.52
CA GLY A 2 -5.70 16.73 8.52
C GLY A 2 -7.12 17.29 8.72
N LYS A 3 -8.06 16.42 9.06
CA LYS A 3 -9.43 16.79 9.45
C LYS A 3 -9.71 16.18 10.81
N VAL A 4 -10.47 16.90 11.62
CA VAL A 4 -10.94 16.43 12.92
C VAL A 4 -12.46 16.35 12.84
N TYR A 5 -13.00 15.18 13.19
CA TYR A 5 -14.44 14.96 13.31
C TYR A 5 -14.71 14.61 14.76
N TRP A 6 -15.71 15.25 15.36
CA TRP A 6 -16.18 14.95 16.70
C TRP A 6 -17.40 14.03 16.57
N ILE A 7 -17.34 12.86 17.20
CA ILE A 7 -18.42 11.87 17.26
C ILE A 7 -18.72 11.56 18.73
N ASP A 8 -19.98 11.32 19.04
CA ASP A 8 -20.47 11.01 20.38
C ASP A 8 -20.68 9.50 20.50
N ASN A 9 -19.63 8.75 20.85
CA ASN A 9 -19.68 7.28 20.88
C ASN A 9 -20.44 6.69 22.08
N GLY A 10 -21.12 7.51 22.90
CA GLY A 10 -21.74 7.08 24.15
C GLY A 10 -20.72 6.53 25.17
N GLU A 11 -21.21 6.07 26.32
CA GLU A 11 -20.34 5.56 27.41
C GLU A 11 -19.62 4.25 27.06
N ASP A 12 -20.12 3.51 26.05
CA ASP A 12 -19.66 2.16 25.71
C ASP A 12 -18.66 2.11 24.52
N GLY A 13 -18.40 3.25 23.86
CA GLY A 13 -17.32 3.38 22.88
C GLY A 13 -17.47 2.55 21.59
N GLY A 14 -18.69 2.19 21.19
CA GLY A 14 -18.93 1.39 19.98
C GLY A 14 -18.86 2.19 18.67
N ASP A 15 -18.71 1.49 17.54
CA ASP A 15 -18.64 2.01 16.15
C ASP A 15 -19.96 2.63 15.64
N ALA A 16 -20.84 3.09 16.54
CA ALA A 16 -22.23 3.46 16.24
C ALA A 16 -22.39 4.71 15.38
N GLN A 17 -21.32 5.46 15.10
CA GLN A 17 -21.35 6.75 14.40
C GLN A 17 -20.29 6.90 13.29
N ASP A 18 -19.75 5.77 12.81
CA ASP A 18 -18.75 5.74 11.73
C ASP A 18 -19.19 6.44 10.44
N ASP A 19 -20.51 6.44 10.18
CA ASP A 19 -21.15 7.11 9.04
C ASP A 19 -21.09 8.64 9.11
N LEU A 20 -20.88 9.21 10.30
CA LEU A 20 -20.63 10.64 10.49
C LEU A 20 -19.22 11.06 10.07
N VAL A 21 -18.30 10.11 9.84
CA VAL A 21 -16.94 10.39 9.38
C VAL A 21 -16.84 10.14 7.87
N PRO A 22 -16.75 11.20 7.04
CA PRO A 22 -16.63 11.07 5.59
C PRO A 22 -15.46 10.18 5.19
N GLN A 23 -15.74 9.21 4.30
CA GLN A 23 -14.78 8.23 3.76
C GLN A 23 -14.32 7.15 4.75
N TYR A 24 -14.85 7.13 5.97
CA TYR A 24 -14.61 6.03 6.91
C TYR A 24 -15.50 4.82 6.55
N VAL A 25 -16.78 5.08 6.30
CA VAL A 25 -17.69 4.08 5.73
C VAL A 25 -17.25 3.70 4.31
N GLY A 26 -17.11 2.40 4.07
CA GLY A 26 -16.69 1.84 2.78
C GLY A 26 -15.20 1.53 2.69
N LEU A 27 -14.43 1.73 3.76
CA LEU A 27 -13.09 1.14 3.88
C LEU A 27 -13.17 -0.40 3.89
N GLY A 28 -12.16 -1.02 3.28
CA GLY A 28 -11.90 -2.43 3.44
C GLY A 28 -11.22 -2.71 4.77
N PRO A 29 -11.04 -4.00 5.11
CA PRO A 29 -10.35 -4.41 6.32
C PRO A 29 -8.96 -3.79 6.38
N ASP A 30 -8.50 -3.50 7.59
CA ASP A 30 -7.14 -3.05 7.84
C ASP A 30 -6.13 -4.14 7.40
N VAL A 31 -5.05 -3.73 6.73
CA VAL A 31 -4.03 -4.64 6.22
C VAL A 31 -3.37 -5.52 7.31
N LEU A 32 -3.36 -5.07 8.56
CA LEU A 32 -2.81 -5.78 9.70
C LEU A 32 -3.85 -6.57 10.50
N SER A 33 -5.15 -6.47 10.18
CA SER A 33 -6.24 -7.15 10.92
C SER A 33 -6.26 -8.68 10.78
N GLY A 34 -5.41 -9.26 9.94
CA GLY A 34 -5.31 -10.72 9.77
C GLY A 34 -6.21 -11.29 8.68
N ILE A 35 -6.52 -10.51 7.63
CA ILE A 35 -7.29 -10.98 6.48
C ILE A 35 -6.71 -12.26 5.88
N THR A 36 -7.58 -13.23 5.59
CA THR A 36 -7.16 -14.49 4.96
C THR A 36 -6.84 -14.28 3.48
N PHE A 37 -6.10 -15.24 2.90
CA PHE A 37 -5.80 -15.20 1.47
C PHE A 37 -7.07 -15.30 0.61
N GLU A 38 -8.02 -16.15 1.02
CA GLU A 38 -9.30 -16.35 0.33
C GLU A 38 -10.15 -15.08 0.33
N GLU A 39 -10.17 -14.36 1.45
CA GLU A 39 -10.85 -13.07 1.54
C GLU A 39 -10.15 -12.04 0.64
N PHE A 40 -8.82 -11.92 0.73
CA PHE A 40 -8.03 -11.02 -0.12
C PHE A 40 -8.32 -11.24 -1.61
N GLN A 41 -8.30 -12.50 -2.05
CA GLN A 41 -8.61 -12.88 -3.43
C GLN A 41 -10.05 -12.53 -3.81
N THR A 42 -11.02 -12.81 -2.94
CA THR A 42 -12.44 -12.53 -3.18
C THR A 42 -12.70 -11.03 -3.32
N ARG A 43 -12.06 -10.21 -2.47
CA ARG A 43 -12.14 -8.76 -2.53
C ARG A 43 -11.51 -8.23 -3.82
N LEU A 44 -10.33 -8.72 -4.20
CA LEU A 44 -9.60 -8.24 -5.38
C LEU A 44 -10.41 -8.38 -6.67
N LYS A 45 -11.25 -9.42 -6.79
CA LYS A 45 -12.14 -9.65 -7.96
C LYS A 45 -13.09 -8.47 -8.26
N LYS A 46 -13.44 -7.66 -7.25
CA LYS A 46 -14.32 -6.49 -7.38
C LYS A 46 -13.63 -5.29 -8.03
N PHE A 47 -12.29 -5.32 -8.14
CA PHE A 47 -11.51 -4.19 -8.61
C PHE A 47 -10.93 -4.43 -10.00
N ASN A 48 -10.87 -3.35 -10.78
CA ASN A 48 -10.23 -3.31 -12.08
C ASN A 48 -9.09 -2.28 -12.08
N GLY A 49 -8.09 -2.51 -12.91
CA GLY A 49 -6.98 -1.60 -13.12
C GLY A 49 -5.62 -2.21 -12.77
N GLU A 50 -4.63 -1.34 -12.63
CA GLU A 50 -3.26 -1.68 -12.29
C GLU A 50 -3.15 -1.93 -10.79
N ILE A 51 -2.34 -2.92 -10.42
CA ILE A 51 -2.29 -3.42 -9.04
C ILE A 51 -1.87 -2.34 -8.04
N LYS A 52 -0.92 -1.46 -8.40
CA LYS A 52 -0.55 -0.32 -7.56
C LYS A 52 -1.74 0.61 -7.28
N GLY A 53 -2.56 0.86 -8.30
CA GLY A 53 -3.76 1.68 -8.20
C GLY A 53 -4.80 1.04 -7.28
N VAL A 54 -5.00 -0.28 -7.41
CA VAL A 54 -5.93 -1.04 -6.57
C VAL A 54 -5.49 -1.09 -5.11
N LEU A 55 -4.21 -1.33 -4.83
CA LEU A 55 -3.67 -1.39 -3.46
C LEU A 55 -3.93 -0.13 -2.64
N THR A 56 -3.99 1.04 -3.28
CA THR A 56 -4.27 2.31 -2.60
C THR A 56 -5.73 2.69 -2.52
N ARG A 57 -6.63 1.85 -3.04
CA ARG A 57 -8.07 2.05 -2.83
C ARG A 57 -8.39 1.49 -1.45
N GLY A 58 -8.62 2.37 -0.48
CA GLY A 58 -8.95 1.98 0.89
C GLY A 58 -10.12 0.99 0.99
N SER A 59 -11.05 1.01 0.04
CA SER A 59 -12.16 0.06 -0.06
C SER A 59 -11.76 -1.38 -0.41
N PHE A 60 -10.61 -1.58 -1.07
CA PHE A 60 -10.04 -2.92 -1.25
C PHE A 60 -9.49 -3.43 0.07
N ILE A 61 -8.53 -2.69 0.61
CA ILE A 61 -7.85 -2.93 1.88
C ILE A 61 -7.40 -1.55 2.39
N SER A 62 -7.59 -1.28 3.68
CA SER A 62 -7.19 -0.01 4.28
C SER A 62 -5.76 -0.09 4.84
N GLY A 63 -5.16 1.07 5.13
CA GLY A 63 -3.78 1.18 5.64
C GLY A 63 -2.68 1.25 4.57
N ILE A 64 -2.95 0.91 3.30
CA ILE A 64 -1.94 0.96 2.23
C ILE A 64 -2.01 2.28 1.45
N GLY A 65 -1.02 3.15 1.70
CA GLY A 65 -0.82 4.41 0.98
C GLY A 65 0.12 4.32 -0.24
N ASN A 66 0.38 5.46 -0.89
CA ASN A 66 1.22 5.51 -2.08
C ASN A 66 2.63 4.92 -1.86
N ALA A 67 3.31 5.32 -0.78
CA ALA A 67 4.65 4.86 -0.46
C ALA A 67 4.69 3.34 -0.29
N TYR A 68 3.84 2.81 0.59
CA TYR A 68 3.82 1.37 0.88
C TYR A 68 3.37 0.53 -0.31
N SER A 69 2.53 1.06 -1.22
CA SER A 69 2.22 0.35 -2.45
C SER A 69 3.46 0.11 -3.33
N ASP A 70 4.44 1.03 -3.37
CA ASP A 70 5.71 0.79 -4.08
C ASP A 70 6.53 -0.30 -3.39
N GLU A 71 6.67 -0.20 -2.07
CA GLU A 71 7.46 -1.14 -1.26
C GLU A 71 6.91 -2.57 -1.32
N ILE A 72 5.59 -2.73 -1.17
CA ILE A 72 4.92 -4.03 -1.27
C ILE A 72 5.17 -4.66 -2.63
N LEU A 73 4.99 -3.90 -3.71
CA LEU A 73 5.16 -4.41 -5.06
C LEU A 73 6.62 -4.72 -5.38
N PHE A 74 7.56 -3.96 -4.82
CA PHE A 74 8.99 -4.24 -4.91
C PHE A 74 9.35 -5.52 -4.18
N ALA A 75 8.89 -5.69 -2.94
CA ALA A 75 9.09 -6.89 -2.14
C ALA A 75 8.48 -8.13 -2.83
N ALA A 76 7.32 -7.97 -3.48
CA ALA A 76 6.65 -9.03 -4.23
C ALA A 76 7.25 -9.30 -5.62
N GLY A 77 8.13 -8.44 -6.14
CA GLY A 77 8.66 -8.55 -7.50
C GLY A 77 7.62 -8.32 -8.59
N ILE A 78 6.52 -7.61 -8.29
CA ILE A 78 5.40 -7.40 -9.20
C ILE A 78 5.49 -6.00 -9.81
N SER A 79 5.33 -5.89 -11.12
CA SER A 79 5.26 -4.58 -11.79
C SER A 79 4.05 -3.78 -11.31
N PRO A 80 4.21 -2.49 -10.96
CA PRO A 80 3.10 -1.66 -10.51
C PRO A 80 2.00 -1.48 -11.56
N PHE A 81 2.34 -1.65 -12.84
CA PHE A 81 1.44 -1.50 -13.99
C PHE A 81 0.74 -2.80 -14.38
N LYS A 82 1.06 -3.92 -13.73
CA LYS A 82 0.39 -5.19 -13.99
C LYS A 82 -1.09 -5.06 -13.64
N LYS A 83 -1.97 -5.49 -14.54
CA LYS A 83 -3.42 -5.49 -14.26
C LYS A 83 -3.72 -6.52 -13.17
N CYS A 84 -4.56 -6.16 -12.20
CA CYS A 84 -4.91 -7.04 -11.09
C CYS A 84 -5.42 -8.41 -11.55
N ARG A 85 -6.22 -8.44 -12.63
CA ARG A 85 -6.76 -9.67 -13.25
C ARG A 85 -5.71 -10.54 -13.94
N ALA A 86 -4.51 -10.01 -14.20
CA ALA A 86 -3.42 -10.73 -14.85
C ALA A 86 -2.41 -11.30 -13.84
N LEU A 87 -2.65 -11.15 -12.53
CA LEU A 87 -1.84 -11.78 -11.50
C LEU A 87 -2.04 -13.30 -11.52
N LYS A 88 -0.94 -14.03 -11.54
CA LYS A 88 -0.92 -15.48 -11.36
C LYS A 88 -1.25 -15.82 -9.90
N PRO A 89 -1.75 -17.04 -9.61
CA PRO A 89 -2.02 -17.48 -8.24
C PRO A 89 -0.84 -17.28 -7.28
N ASP A 90 0.37 -17.65 -7.69
CA ASP A 90 1.58 -17.52 -6.85
C ASP A 90 1.97 -16.06 -6.60
N GLU A 91 1.78 -15.20 -7.60
CA GLU A 91 2.00 -13.75 -7.44
C GLU A 91 0.97 -13.15 -6.49
N LEU A 92 -0.28 -13.61 -6.55
CA LEU A 92 -1.33 -13.15 -5.66
C LEU A 92 -1.07 -13.57 -4.21
N GLN A 93 -0.62 -14.81 -4.00
CA GLN A 93 -0.21 -15.31 -2.68
C GLN A 93 0.96 -14.50 -2.13
N THR A 94 1.99 -14.29 -2.96
CA THR A 94 3.16 -13.47 -2.59
C THR A 94 2.73 -12.05 -2.26
N LEU A 95 1.84 -11.45 -3.04
CA LEU A 95 1.34 -10.11 -2.81
C LEU A 95 0.61 -10.00 -1.46
N HIS A 96 -0.29 -10.94 -1.15
CA HIS A 96 -1.00 -10.99 0.14
C HIS A 96 -0.01 -11.02 1.32
N THR A 97 0.98 -11.91 1.26
CA THR A 97 2.03 -12.01 2.29
C THR A 97 2.83 -10.71 2.42
N GLN A 98 3.26 -10.10 1.31
CA GLN A 98 4.07 -8.87 1.36
C GLN A 98 3.26 -7.64 1.79
N CYS A 99 1.95 -7.58 1.56
CA CYS A 99 1.09 -6.50 2.08
C CYS A 99 1.19 -6.40 3.59
N ARG A 100 1.08 -7.54 4.28
CA ARG A 100 1.19 -7.59 5.74
C ARG A 100 2.62 -7.32 6.19
N ARG A 101 3.59 -8.07 5.66
CA ARG A 101 4.98 -8.04 6.12
C ARG A 101 5.63 -6.66 6.02
N VAL A 102 5.46 -5.97 4.90
CA VAL A 102 6.04 -4.63 4.68
C VAL A 102 5.46 -3.61 5.67
N LEU A 103 4.17 -3.72 5.98
CA LEU A 103 3.51 -2.79 6.91
C LEU A 103 3.88 -3.10 8.36
N GLU A 104 4.05 -4.37 8.74
CA GLU A 104 4.57 -4.75 10.06
C GLU A 104 5.98 -4.21 10.26
N GLU A 105 6.90 -4.46 9.32
CA GLU A 105 8.29 -3.98 9.37
C GLU A 105 8.37 -2.44 9.43
N ALA A 106 7.57 -1.77 8.61
CA ALA A 106 7.50 -0.30 8.59
C ALA A 106 6.92 0.25 9.90
N THR A 107 5.89 -0.38 10.46
CA THR A 107 5.28 0.05 11.73
C THR A 107 6.28 -0.06 12.86
N GLU A 108 7.03 -1.16 12.93
CA GLU A 108 8.07 -1.34 13.95
C GLU A 108 9.17 -0.29 13.82
N THR A 109 9.71 -0.11 12.62
CA THR A 109 10.72 0.91 12.33
C THR A 109 10.24 2.32 12.71
N LEU A 110 8.97 2.64 12.46
CA LEU A 110 8.39 3.93 12.82
C LEU A 110 8.22 4.09 14.33
N ARG A 111 7.76 3.06 15.06
CA ARG A 111 7.66 3.09 16.53
C ARG A 111 9.01 3.36 17.17
N GLU A 112 10.04 2.65 16.72
CA GLU A 112 11.41 2.82 17.22
C GLU A 112 11.97 4.22 16.93
N ARG A 113 11.79 4.74 15.71
CA ARG A 113 12.43 5.99 15.27
C ARG A 113 11.65 7.26 15.61
N MET A 114 10.33 7.18 15.71
CA MET A 114 9.50 8.33 16.05
C MET A 114 9.34 8.50 17.56
N GLY A 115 9.35 7.40 18.34
CA GLY A 115 9.05 7.48 19.77
C GLY A 115 7.72 8.22 20.02
N GLY A 116 7.76 9.29 20.81
CA GLY A 116 6.61 10.18 21.05
C GLY A 116 6.41 11.30 20.02
N ASP A 117 7.34 11.48 19.07
CA ASP A 117 7.32 12.58 18.11
C ASP A 117 6.44 12.24 16.89
N ILE A 118 5.12 12.21 17.10
CA ILE A 118 4.12 11.87 16.09
C ILE A 118 4.09 12.82 14.87
N HIS A 119 4.76 13.97 14.97
CA HIS A 119 4.85 14.97 13.91
C HIS A 119 6.00 14.71 12.93
N LYS A 120 6.96 13.83 13.26
CA LYS A 120 8.08 13.49 12.38
C LYS A 120 7.63 12.54 11.27
N THR A 121 7.97 12.87 10.03
CA THR A 121 7.73 11.98 8.88
C THR A 121 9.02 11.23 8.53
N VAL A 122 9.22 10.07 9.14
CA VAL A 122 10.40 9.21 8.88
C VAL A 122 10.10 8.29 7.69
N ARG A 123 10.85 8.42 6.59
CA ARG A 123 10.62 7.68 5.33
C ARG A 123 11.90 7.27 4.59
N ASP A 124 13.06 7.58 5.15
CA ASP A 124 14.39 7.30 4.60
C ASP A 124 14.68 5.77 4.48
N PHE A 125 14.07 4.98 5.36
CA PHE A 125 14.19 3.52 5.40
C PHE A 125 13.51 2.78 4.23
N LEU A 126 12.59 3.44 3.50
CA LEU A 126 11.87 2.81 2.39
C LEU A 126 12.83 2.38 1.28
N ALA A 127 12.68 1.20 0.70
CA ALA A 127 13.67 0.63 -0.21
C ALA A 127 13.66 1.27 -1.60
N VAL A 128 12.49 1.66 -2.11
CA VAL A 128 12.36 2.17 -3.49
C VAL A 128 11.58 3.48 -3.61
N HIS A 129 10.64 3.75 -2.71
CA HIS A 129 9.77 4.91 -2.80
C HIS A 129 10.58 6.22 -2.74
N ASN A 130 10.33 7.14 -3.67
CA ASN A 130 11.08 8.40 -3.83
C ASN A 130 12.60 8.23 -4.03
N LYS A 131 13.06 7.03 -4.45
CA LYS A 131 14.48 6.75 -4.73
C LYS A 131 14.79 6.66 -6.23
N GLY A 132 14.05 7.36 -7.07
CA GLY A 132 14.31 7.42 -8.52
C GLY A 132 15.76 7.77 -8.85
N GLY A 133 16.37 7.01 -9.76
CA GLY A 133 17.78 7.16 -10.15
C GLY A 133 18.79 6.51 -9.21
N GLN A 134 18.40 6.10 -8.00
CA GLN A 134 19.29 5.40 -7.07
C GLN A 134 19.43 3.91 -7.45
N PRO A 135 20.53 3.24 -7.03
CA PRO A 135 20.68 1.80 -7.25
C PRO A 135 19.64 0.99 -6.49
N CYS A 136 19.03 0.03 -7.17
CA CYS A 136 18.11 -0.94 -6.60
C CYS A 136 18.82 -1.78 -5.54
N PRO A 137 18.29 -1.88 -4.31
CA PRO A 137 18.96 -2.63 -3.24
C PRO A 137 19.01 -4.14 -3.50
N LYS A 138 18.22 -4.67 -4.44
CA LYS A 138 18.19 -6.11 -4.78
C LYS A 138 19.11 -6.48 -5.94
N CYS A 139 19.23 -5.62 -6.96
CA CYS A 139 19.93 -5.98 -8.21
C CYS A 139 20.96 -4.94 -8.69
N GLY A 140 21.16 -3.85 -7.96
CA GLY A 140 22.10 -2.78 -8.32
C GLY A 140 21.68 -1.87 -9.48
N GLY A 141 20.76 -2.31 -10.36
CA GLY A 141 20.26 -1.49 -11.47
C GLY A 141 19.41 -0.29 -11.00
N ASN A 142 19.17 0.71 -11.84
CA ASN A 142 18.51 1.95 -11.42
C ASN A 142 17.02 1.78 -11.09
N ILE A 143 16.58 2.41 -10.01
CA ILE A 143 15.16 2.59 -9.68
C ILE A 143 14.55 3.61 -10.66
N THR A 144 13.47 3.22 -11.32
CA THR A 144 12.68 4.11 -12.17
C THR A 144 11.66 4.83 -11.32
N GLN A 145 11.47 6.12 -11.55
CA GLN A 145 10.42 6.91 -10.93
C GLN A 145 9.57 7.61 -11.98
N LEU A 146 8.27 7.38 -11.93
CA LEU A 146 7.28 8.03 -12.79
C LEU A 146 6.33 8.86 -11.94
N THR A 147 5.95 10.03 -12.44
CA THR A 147 4.91 10.85 -11.84
C THR A 147 3.75 10.92 -12.81
N ALA A 148 2.60 10.35 -12.42
CA ALA A 148 1.36 10.40 -13.18
C ALA A 148 0.22 10.78 -12.25
N ASN A 149 -0.66 11.70 -12.67
CA ASN A 149 -1.79 12.18 -11.87
C ASN A 149 -1.40 12.58 -10.43
N GLN A 150 -0.29 13.31 -10.29
CA GLN A 150 0.28 13.74 -8.98
C GLN A 150 0.68 12.59 -8.05
N ARG A 151 0.76 11.36 -8.56
CA ARG A 151 1.20 10.19 -7.81
C ARG A 151 2.53 9.69 -8.33
N ILE A 152 3.51 9.64 -7.43
CA ILE A 152 4.81 9.07 -7.67
C ILE A 152 4.72 7.54 -7.62
N THR A 153 5.32 6.88 -8.60
CA THR A 153 5.52 5.43 -8.66
C THR A 153 7.00 5.16 -8.80
N SER A 154 7.60 4.52 -7.81
CA SER A 154 9.02 4.12 -7.82
C SER A 154 9.14 2.61 -7.86
N TYR A 155 9.89 2.07 -8.84
CA TYR A 155 10.00 0.63 -9.05
C TYR A 155 11.29 0.26 -9.79
N CYS A 156 11.77 -0.97 -9.63
CA CYS A 156 12.93 -1.48 -10.36
C CYS A 156 12.51 -2.29 -11.59
N ARG A 157 12.85 -1.84 -12.81
CA ARG A 157 12.48 -2.55 -14.05
C ARG A 157 13.09 -3.95 -14.18
N HIS A 158 14.21 -4.21 -13.52
CA HIS A 158 14.85 -5.52 -13.51
C HIS A 158 14.16 -6.48 -12.53
N CYS A 159 13.86 -6.01 -11.31
CA CYS A 159 13.23 -6.84 -10.29
C CYS A 159 11.71 -6.98 -10.47
N GLN A 160 11.08 -6.03 -11.16
CA GLN A 160 9.64 -5.94 -11.38
C GLN A 160 9.36 -5.74 -12.88
N PRO A 161 9.58 -6.77 -13.71
CA PRO A 161 9.48 -6.66 -15.16
C PRO A 161 8.07 -6.26 -15.60
N GLY A 162 7.99 -5.27 -16.48
CA GLY A 162 6.75 -4.68 -16.99
C GLY A 162 6.86 -3.16 -17.13
N LEU A 163 6.12 -2.60 -18.09
CA LEU A 163 6.12 -1.16 -18.38
C LEU A 163 4.70 -0.61 -18.34
N LEU A 164 4.61 0.69 -18.07
CA LEU A 164 3.36 1.43 -18.25
C LEU A 164 3.04 1.46 -19.75
N ILE A 165 2.01 0.71 -20.16
CA ILE A 165 1.48 0.79 -21.53
C ILE A 165 0.49 1.96 -21.54
N ARG A 166 0.86 3.05 -22.21
CA ARG A 166 -0.08 4.14 -22.51
C ARG A 166 -0.90 3.72 -23.72
N ASN A 167 -2.19 3.45 -23.51
CA ASN A 167 -3.17 3.35 -24.58
C ASN A 167 -3.65 4.74 -24.98
#